data_AF-A0A815Y8F8-F1
#
_entry.id   AF-A0A815Y8F8-F1
#
_cell.length_a   1.000
_cell.length_b   1.000
_cell.length_c   1.000
_cell.angle_alpha   90.00
_cell.angle_beta   90.00
_cell.angle_gamma   90.00
#
_symmetry.space_group_name_H-M   'P 1'
#
loop_
_entity.id
_entity.type
_entity.pdbx_description
1 polymer ?
#
loop_
_entity_poly.entity_id
_entity_poly.type
_entity_poly.pdbx_seq_one_letter_code
_entity_poly.pdbx_strand_id
1 'polypeptide(L)'
;QCEFYYYSFEFRHAIKPYWSGGSVSRFSPNDKISSGIREARVRYRPMPGTCVHCSYCFDRVSTVRLKLASFSHTELDIPKYHDQKHIIHRFRNGKDLFDRASEPLRRVYKNETELPRLLQVEQKRFG
;
A
#
# COMPACT_ATOMS: atom_id res chain seq x y z
N GLN A 1 -1.79 14.14 3.96
CA GLN A 1 -1.60 12.72 4.31
C GLN A 1 -1.42 11.95 3.01
N CYS A 2 -0.72 10.82 3.00
CA CYS A 2 -0.38 10.12 1.75
C CYS A 2 -1.58 9.34 1.23
N GLU A 3 -1.83 9.30 -0.07
CA GLU A 3 -2.91 8.47 -0.61
C GLU A 3 -2.66 6.99 -0.34
N PHE A 4 -3.69 6.25 0.05
CA PHE A 4 -3.54 4.87 0.51
C PHE A 4 -4.06 3.84 -0.49
N TYR A 5 -3.13 3.17 -1.15
CA TYR A 5 -3.38 2.11 -2.12
C TYR A 5 -2.99 0.73 -1.62
N TYR A 6 -3.52 -0.26 -2.30
CA TYR A 6 -3.24 -1.67 -2.16
C TYR A 6 -2.99 -2.26 -3.55
N TYR A 7 -2.30 -3.41 -3.57
CA TYR A 7 -2.37 -4.34 -4.71
C TYR A 7 -1.96 -3.67 -6.02
N SER A 8 -0.70 -3.25 -6.09
CA SER A 8 -0.10 -2.61 -7.27
C SER A 8 -0.91 -1.41 -7.79
N PHE A 9 -1.42 -0.62 -6.84
CA PHE A 9 -2.22 0.59 -7.07
C PHE A 9 -3.60 0.35 -7.70
N GLU A 10 -4.03 -0.91 -7.85
CA GLU A 10 -5.35 -1.24 -8.41
C GLU A 10 -6.50 -0.83 -7.48
N PHE A 11 -6.26 -0.83 -6.18
CA PHE A 11 -7.29 -0.56 -5.17
C PHE A 11 -6.86 0.56 -4.22
N ARG A 12 -7.80 1.45 -3.90
CA ARG A 12 -7.63 2.51 -2.90
C ARG A 12 -8.50 2.21 -1.69
N HIS A 13 -7.99 2.51 -0.50
CA HIS A 13 -8.79 2.37 0.72
C HIS A 13 -10.02 3.30 0.65
N ALA A 14 -11.23 2.73 0.78
CA ALA A 14 -12.47 3.48 0.62
C ALA A 14 -12.74 4.45 1.78
N ILE A 15 -12.70 3.94 3.03
CA ILE A 15 -13.03 4.73 4.23
C ILE A 15 -11.88 5.63 4.70
N LYS A 16 -10.64 5.10 4.70
CA LYS A 16 -9.42 5.81 5.10
C LYS A 16 -8.53 6.02 3.86
N PRO A 17 -8.92 6.89 2.92
CA PRO A 17 -8.23 7.07 1.64
C PRO A 17 -6.81 7.67 1.78
N TYR A 18 -6.40 7.98 3.02
CA TYR A 18 -5.08 8.49 3.34
C TYR A 18 -4.40 7.68 4.46
N TRP A 19 -3.13 7.37 4.25
CA TRP A 19 -2.25 6.74 5.23
C TRP A 19 -1.81 7.75 6.28
N SER A 20 -2.06 7.43 7.55
CA SER A 20 -1.78 8.29 8.71
C SER A 20 -0.36 8.13 9.27
N GLY A 21 0.36 7.07 8.89
CA GLY A 21 1.71 6.76 9.40
C GLY A 21 2.84 7.54 8.73
N GLY A 22 2.54 8.40 7.75
CA GLY A 22 3.54 9.23 7.07
C GLY A 22 3.71 10.59 7.75
N SER A 23 4.96 10.97 8.00
CA SER A 23 5.36 12.33 8.39
C SER A 23 6.23 12.93 7.29
N VAL A 24 5.96 14.18 6.90
CA VAL A 24 6.79 14.93 5.95
C VAL A 24 7.38 16.12 6.69
N SER A 25 8.70 16.30 6.56
CA SER A 25 9.43 17.43 7.11
C SER A 25 10.21 18.10 5.98
N ARG A 26 10.28 19.44 5.99
CA ARG A 26 11.12 20.18 5.06
C ARG A 26 12.58 19.99 5.47
N PHE A 27 13.44 19.64 4.51
CA PHE A 27 14.87 19.60 4.72
C PHE A 27 15.44 21.03 4.78
N SER A 28 16.34 21.27 5.73
CA SER A 28 17.14 22.49 5.87
C SER A 28 18.55 22.08 6.28
N PRO A 29 19.61 22.60 5.65
CA PRO A 29 21.00 22.17 5.92
C PRO A 29 21.44 22.28 7.38
N ASN A 30 20.85 23.20 8.14
CA ASN A 30 21.21 23.48 9.53
C ASN A 30 20.19 22.90 10.53
N ASP A 31 19.10 22.27 10.07
CA ASP A 31 18.09 21.71 10.96
C ASP A 31 18.57 20.36 11.49
N LYS A 32 18.63 20.23 12.81
CA LYS A 32 18.71 18.92 13.44
C LYS A 32 17.36 18.24 13.28
N ILE A 33 17.33 17.15 12.52
CA ILE A 33 16.16 16.29 12.44
C ILE A 33 15.85 15.79 13.86
N SER A 34 14.72 16.24 14.41
CA SER A 34 14.27 15.79 15.72
C SER A 34 14.09 14.27 15.71
N SER A 35 14.61 13.58 16.75
CA SER A 35 14.32 12.16 17.01
C SER A 35 12.82 11.89 17.14
N GLY A 36 12.03 12.92 17.45
CA GLY A 36 10.58 12.90 17.46
C GLY A 36 9.94 13.15 16.10
N ILE A 37 10.57 12.89 14.94
CA ILE A 37 9.90 13.03 13.62
C ILE A 37 8.60 12.21 13.55
N ARG A 38 8.56 11.06 14.24
CA ARG A 38 7.36 10.22 14.36
C ARG A 38 6.28 10.84 15.27
N GLU A 39 6.69 11.72 16.18
CA GLU A 39 5.86 12.42 17.17
C GLU A 39 5.57 13.88 16.75
N ALA A 40 6.22 14.37 15.69
CA ALA A 40 6.28 15.76 15.33
C ALA A 40 4.86 16.30 15.13
N ARG A 41 4.48 17.21 16.03
CA ARG A 41 3.19 17.90 16.04
C ARG A 41 2.94 18.71 14.77
N VAL A 42 3.99 18.97 13.98
CA VAL A 42 3.93 19.60 12.66
C VAL A 42 3.81 18.52 11.59
N ARG A 43 2.62 17.93 11.45
CA ARG A 43 2.31 17.11 10.28
C ARG A 43 2.00 18.03 9.11
N TYR A 44 2.98 18.26 8.24
CA TYR A 44 2.67 18.85 6.94
C TYR A 44 1.66 17.96 6.23
N ARG A 45 0.58 18.56 5.73
CA ARG A 45 -0.34 17.88 4.82
C ARG A 45 0.33 17.94 3.43
N PRO A 46 0.90 16.83 2.91
CA PRO A 46 1.33 16.80 1.52
C PRO A 46 0.17 17.22 0.62
N MET A 47 0.50 17.97 -0.44
CA MET A 47 -0.48 18.33 -1.47
C MET A 47 -1.08 17.05 -2.08
N PRO A 48 -2.35 17.05 -2.52
CA PRO A 48 -2.92 15.92 -3.25
C PRO A 48 -1.98 15.47 -4.38
N GLY A 49 -1.79 14.16 -4.52
CA GLY A 49 -0.90 13.57 -5.53
C GLY A 49 0.60 13.60 -5.21
N THR A 50 1.05 14.21 -4.11
CA THR A 50 2.49 14.31 -3.78
C THR A 50 3.02 13.25 -2.83
N CYS A 51 2.15 12.43 -2.25
CA CYS A 51 2.57 11.30 -1.42
C CYS A 51 1.63 10.13 -1.61
N VAL A 52 2.22 8.94 -1.77
CA VAL A 52 1.50 7.68 -1.95
C VAL A 52 2.08 6.64 -1.01
N HIS A 53 1.20 5.89 -0.35
CA HIS A 53 1.51 4.69 0.40
C HIS A 53 0.80 3.50 -0.26
N CYS A 54 1.52 2.40 -0.45
CA CYS A 54 1.01 1.25 -1.16
C CYS A 54 1.30 -0.02 -0.36
N SER A 55 0.25 -0.73 0.07
CA SER A 55 0.39 -2.02 0.75
C SER A 55 0.33 -3.17 -0.25
N TYR A 56 1.30 -4.10 -0.16
CA TYR A 56 1.40 -5.28 -1.05
C TYR A 56 1.45 -4.94 -2.54
N CYS A 57 2.30 -3.98 -2.91
CA CYS A 57 2.40 -3.49 -4.28
C CYS A 57 3.54 -4.19 -5.02
N PHE A 58 3.29 -5.47 -5.25
CA PHE A 58 4.18 -6.38 -5.93
C PHE A 58 3.45 -7.01 -7.11
N ASP A 59 4.23 -7.35 -8.12
CA ASP A 59 3.84 -8.06 -9.33
C ASP A 59 3.57 -9.57 -9.10
N ARG A 60 4.10 -10.14 -8.02
CA ARG A 60 4.08 -11.59 -7.76
C ARG A 60 3.58 -11.94 -6.37
N VAL A 61 2.78 -13.01 -6.29
CA VAL A 61 2.32 -13.59 -5.02
C VAL A 61 3.48 -14.11 -4.17
N SER A 62 4.54 -14.64 -4.78
CA SER A 62 5.75 -15.05 -4.04
C SER A 62 6.38 -13.90 -3.27
N THR A 63 6.44 -12.70 -3.85
CA THR A 63 6.96 -11.50 -3.20
C THR A 63 6.04 -11.04 -2.07
N VAL A 64 4.72 -11.15 -2.24
CA VAL A 64 3.75 -10.90 -1.16
C VAL A 64 4.01 -11.85 0.01
N ARG A 65 4.14 -13.15 -0.26
CA ARG A 65 4.42 -14.17 0.77
C ARG A 65 5.76 -13.93 1.48
N LEU A 66 6.80 -13.55 0.74
CA LEU A 66 8.10 -13.16 1.32
C LEU A 66 7.95 -11.97 2.26
N LYS A 67 7.22 -10.92 1.84
CA LYS A 67 6.94 -9.77 2.72
C LYS A 67 6.22 -10.19 3.99
N LEU A 68 5.23 -11.07 3.90
CA LEU A 68 4.49 -11.57 5.05
C LEU A 68 5.40 -12.35 6.01
N ALA A 69 6.31 -13.18 5.49
CA ALA A 69 7.29 -13.91 6.30
C ALA A 69 8.31 -12.99 6.99
N SER A 70 8.57 -11.80 6.43
CA SER A 70 9.46 -10.78 7.02
C SER A 70 8.70 -9.73 7.84
N PHE A 71 7.42 -9.94 8.12
CA PHE A 71 6.57 -8.94 8.75
C PHE A 71 6.68 -9.01 10.28
N SER A 72 6.94 -7.87 10.93
CA SER A 72 7.16 -7.82 12.39
C SER A 72 5.90 -7.99 13.24
N HIS A 73 4.71 -8.00 12.63
CA HIS A 73 3.44 -8.21 13.33
C HIS A 73 3.16 -9.70 13.44
N THR A 74 3.73 -10.33 14.47
CA THR A 74 3.60 -11.77 14.73
C THR A 74 2.15 -12.19 14.98
N GLU A 75 1.28 -11.27 15.40
CA GLU A 75 -0.17 -11.51 15.56
C GLU A 75 -0.88 -11.77 14.22
N LEU A 76 -0.24 -11.40 13.10
CA LEU A 76 -0.73 -11.64 11.74
C LEU A 76 0.06 -12.75 11.03
N ASP A 77 1.00 -13.41 11.70
CA ASP A 77 1.73 -14.56 11.17
C ASP A 77 0.92 -15.85 11.39
N ILE A 78 -0.22 -15.94 10.69
CA ILE A 78 -1.08 -17.13 10.71
C ILE A 78 -1.11 -17.79 9.33
N PRO A 79 -1.15 -19.15 9.26
CA PRO A 79 -1.07 -19.88 7.99
C PRO A 79 -2.08 -19.40 6.93
N LYS A 80 -3.28 -18.98 7.35
CA LYS A 80 -4.32 -18.43 6.48
C LYS A 80 -3.82 -17.27 5.61
N TYR A 81 -3.05 -16.35 6.17
CA TYR A 81 -2.63 -15.15 5.45
C TYR A 81 -1.43 -15.42 4.52
N HIS A 82 -0.72 -16.54 4.73
CA HIS A 82 0.38 -17.00 3.88
C HIS A 82 -0.08 -17.93 2.76
N ASP A 83 -1.33 -18.41 2.83
CA ASP A 83 -1.94 -19.26 1.81
C ASP A 83 -2.11 -18.50 0.48
N GLN A 84 -1.64 -19.13 -0.59
CA GLN A 84 -1.64 -18.54 -1.92
C GLN A 84 -3.07 -18.33 -2.45
N LYS A 85 -4.00 -19.25 -2.17
CA LYS A 85 -5.39 -19.13 -2.64
C LYS A 85 -6.09 -17.97 -1.94
N HIS A 86 -5.86 -17.80 -0.64
CA HIS A 86 -6.34 -16.65 0.12
C HIS A 86 -5.80 -15.34 -0.46
N ILE A 87 -4.48 -15.19 -0.63
CA ILE A 87 -3.86 -13.97 -1.18
C ILE A 87 -4.50 -13.62 -2.54
N ILE A 88 -4.58 -14.60 -3.46
CA ILE A 88 -5.16 -14.39 -4.80
C ILE A 88 -6.64 -13.98 -4.69
N HIS A 89 -7.42 -14.64 -3.82
CA HIS A 89 -8.83 -14.31 -3.62
C HIS A 89 -9.00 -12.87 -3.12
N ARG A 90 -8.19 -12.43 -2.14
CA ARG A 90 -8.25 -11.06 -1.61
C ARG A 90 -7.86 -10.02 -2.66
N PHE A 91 -6.82 -10.29 -3.45
CA PHE A 91 -6.35 -9.42 -4.53
C PHE A 91 -7.43 -9.21 -5.59
N ARG A 92 -7.98 -10.30 -6.14
CA ARG A 92 -9.02 -10.28 -7.19
C ARG A 92 -10.28 -9.54 -6.77
N ASN A 93 -10.64 -9.61 -5.50
CA ASN A 93 -11.87 -9.04 -4.97
C ASN A 93 -11.67 -7.71 -4.24
N GLY A 94 -10.45 -7.14 -4.26
CA GLY A 94 -10.17 -5.88 -3.58
C GLY A 94 -10.43 -5.91 -2.08
N LYS A 95 -10.10 -7.00 -1.39
CA LYS A 95 -10.37 -7.13 0.05
C LYS A 95 -9.08 -7.00 0.87
N ASP A 96 -9.12 -6.48 2.11
CA ASP A 96 -7.94 -6.40 2.99
C ASP A 96 -7.34 -7.79 3.23
N LEU A 97 -6.02 -7.94 3.15
CA LEU A 97 -5.38 -9.25 3.23
C LEU A 97 -5.62 -9.97 4.58
N PHE A 98 -5.80 -9.19 5.64
CA PHE A 98 -5.90 -9.67 7.01
C PHE A 98 -7.33 -9.63 7.59
N ASP A 99 -8.36 -9.46 6.74
CA ASP A 99 -9.76 -9.38 7.18
C ASP A 99 -10.06 -8.26 8.20
N ARG A 100 -9.24 -7.21 8.26
CA ARG A 100 -9.43 -6.09 9.22
C ARG A 100 -10.43 -5.06 8.73
N ALA A 101 -10.54 -4.90 7.42
CA ALA A 101 -11.52 -4.00 6.81
C ALA A 101 -12.82 -4.77 6.60
N SER A 102 -13.91 -4.28 7.18
CA SER A 102 -15.27 -4.77 6.92
C SER A 102 -15.73 -4.45 5.49
N GLU A 103 -15.25 -3.34 4.92
CA GLU A 103 -15.62 -2.88 3.59
C GLU A 103 -14.55 -3.18 2.54
N PRO A 104 -14.95 -3.47 1.28
CA PRO A 104 -14.02 -3.69 0.18
C PRO A 104 -13.27 -2.40 -0.19
N LEU A 105 -12.04 -2.58 -0.64
CA LEU A 105 -11.22 -1.53 -1.22
C LEU A 105 -11.85 -1.09 -2.55
N ARG A 106 -11.76 0.20 -2.86
CA ARG A 106 -12.32 0.75 -4.10
C ARG A 106 -11.33 0.54 -5.25
N ARG A 107 -11.72 -0.21 -6.28
CA ARG A 107 -10.93 -0.32 -7.51
C ARG A 107 -10.80 1.05 -8.19
N VAL A 108 -9.58 1.43 -8.54
CA VAL A 108 -9.25 2.79 -9.02
C VAL A 108 -9.29 2.85 -10.53
N TYR A 109 -8.77 1.83 -11.19
CA TYR A 109 -8.76 1.70 -12.64
C TYR A 109 -9.86 0.75 -13.08
N LYS A 110 -10.83 1.25 -13.85
CA LYS A 110 -11.90 0.41 -14.40
C LYS A 110 -11.48 -0.25 -15.69
N ASN A 111 -10.54 0.36 -16.42
CA ASN A 111 -10.11 -0.05 -17.75
C ASN A 111 -8.58 -0.23 -17.77
N GLU A 112 -8.07 -1.26 -18.45
CA GLU A 112 -6.63 -1.57 -18.55
C GLU A 112 -5.78 -0.42 -19.13
N THR A 113 -6.41 0.46 -19.91
CA THR A 113 -5.82 1.67 -20.51
C THR A 113 -5.47 2.75 -19.50
N GLU A 114 -5.95 2.67 -18.26
CA GLU A 114 -5.67 3.66 -17.21
C GLU A 114 -4.47 3.27 -16.32
N LEU A 115 -3.88 2.09 -16.53
CA LEU A 115 -2.65 1.70 -15.86
C LEU A 115 -1.52 2.68 -16.25
N PRO A 116 -0.63 3.08 -15.30
CA PRO A 116 0.58 3.81 -15.64
C PRO A 116 1.30 3.14 -16.82
N ARG A 117 1.68 3.94 -17.83
CA ARG A 117 2.20 3.44 -19.13
C ARG A 117 3.31 2.38 -18.97
N LEU A 118 4.10 2.46 -17.90
CA LEU A 118 5.13 1.49 -17.52
C LEU A 118 4.59 0.05 -17.33
N LEU A 119 3.39 -0.11 -16.78
CA LEU A 119 2.75 -1.41 -16.55
C LEU A 119 2.10 -1.99 -17.83
N GLN A 120 1.75 -1.14 -18.80
CA GLN A 120 1.20 -1.56 -20.10
C GLN A 120 2.31 -2.15 -21.00
N VAL A 121 3.54 -1.67 -20.88
CA VAL A 121 4.67 -2.13 -21.70
C VAL A 121 5.20 -3.51 -21.25
N GLU A 122 5.16 -3.80 -19.96
CA GLU A 122 5.68 -5.06 -19.39
C GLU A 122 4.63 -6.19 -19.31
N GLN A 123 3.43 -6.01 -19.89
CA GLN A 123 2.33 -6.98 -19.81
C GLN A 123 2.74 -8.38 -20.30
N LYS A 124 3.61 -8.47 -21.32
CA LYS A 124 4.17 -9.74 -21.84
C LYS A 124 5.11 -10.48 -20.87
N ARG A 125 5.63 -9.79 -19.84
CA ARG A 125 6.59 -10.36 -18.89
C ARG A 125 5.91 -10.97 -17.66
N PHE A 126 4.66 -10.58 -17.40
CA PHE A 126 3.90 -10.94 -16.20
C PHE A 126 2.52 -11.55 -16.50
N GLY A 127 2.15 -11.66 -17.78
CA GLY A 127 0.91 -12.29 -18.26
C GLY A 127 1.01 -13.80 -18.38
#